data_AF-A0A2N3DFJ8-F1
#
_entry.id   AF-A0A2N3DFJ8-F1
#
_cell.length_a   1.000
_cell.length_b   1.000
_cell.length_c   1.000
_cell.angle_alpha   90.00
_cell.angle_beta   90.00
_cell.angle_gamma   90.00
#
_symmetry.space_group_name_H-M   'P 1'
#
loop_
_entity.id
_entity.type
_entity.pdbx_description
1 polymer ?
#
loop_
_entity_poly.entity_id
_entity_poly.type
_entity_poly.pdbx_seq_one_letter_code
_entity_poly.pdbx_strand_id
1 'polypeptide(L)'
;MASVATVPKAVLKQPCNECPWRRKHPAGWLGGYQPEDFTKQIQFDGPPLPCHKTILGDGTEARAMCAGALIFMKNSCKGANHPDYGHALDTVEMDTETVFQWADEFLEHHNNPVAWVEKVRAKMKQP
;
A
#
# COMPACT_ATOMS: atom_id res chain seq x y z
N MET A 1 -28.72 15.80 -12.60
CA MET A 1 -27.48 16.34 -12.02
C MET A 1 -26.60 15.13 -11.72
N ALA A 2 -25.48 14.96 -12.44
CA ALA A 2 -24.56 13.88 -12.13
C ALA A 2 -23.94 14.17 -10.76
N SER A 3 -24.02 13.20 -9.84
CA SER A 3 -23.34 13.27 -8.55
C SER A 3 -21.86 13.51 -8.83
N VAL A 4 -21.29 14.57 -8.25
CA VAL A 4 -19.85 14.79 -8.26
C VAL A 4 -19.26 13.65 -7.43
N ALA A 5 -18.80 12.60 -8.12
CA ALA A 5 -18.05 11.53 -7.48
C ALA A 5 -16.92 12.20 -6.68
N THR A 6 -16.97 12.03 -5.35
CA THR A 6 -16.00 12.66 -4.47
C THR A 6 -14.66 11.99 -4.76
N VAL A 7 -13.75 12.72 -5.41
CA VAL A 7 -12.42 12.20 -5.74
C VAL A 7 -11.80 11.64 -4.46
N PRO A 8 -11.42 10.35 -4.41
CA PRO A 8 -10.92 9.76 -3.18
C PRO A 8 -9.60 10.44 -2.81
N LYS A 9 -9.54 11.06 -1.63
CA LYS A 9 -8.31 11.65 -1.08
C LYS A 9 -7.67 10.68 -0.10
N ALA A 10 -6.35 10.72 0.07
CA ALA A 10 -5.74 10.02 1.19
C ALA A 10 -6.12 10.74 2.50
N VAL A 11 -6.71 10.02 3.45
CA VAL A 11 -7.01 10.52 4.81
C VAL A 11 -5.76 10.46 5.69
N LEU A 12 -4.87 9.50 5.41
CA LEU A 12 -3.58 9.35 6.07
C LEU A 12 -2.49 9.89 5.15
N LYS A 13 -1.50 10.59 5.73
CA LYS A 13 -0.28 11.02 5.04
C LYS A 13 0.88 10.03 5.17
N GLN A 14 0.67 8.96 5.93
CA GLN A 14 1.64 7.95 6.32
C GLN A 14 0.99 6.57 6.21
N PRO A 15 1.75 5.49 5.94
CA PRO A 15 1.17 4.17 5.83
C PRO A 15 0.54 3.77 7.17
N CYS A 16 -0.66 3.18 7.15
CA CYS A 16 -1.29 2.69 8.38
C CYS A 16 -0.46 1.56 9.03
N ASN A 17 -0.71 1.27 10.30
CA ASN A 17 0.01 0.24 11.05
C ASN A 17 -0.10 -1.18 10.45
N GLU A 18 -1.13 -1.44 9.64
CA GLU A 18 -1.39 -2.72 8.96
C GLU A 18 -1.12 -2.63 7.44
N CYS A 19 -0.44 -1.59 6.97
CA CYS A 19 -0.26 -1.37 5.54
C CYS A 19 0.72 -2.40 4.94
N PRO A 20 0.34 -3.14 3.88
CA PRO A 20 1.20 -4.15 3.26
C PRO A 20 2.46 -3.54 2.65
N TRP A 21 2.40 -2.28 2.20
CA TRP A 21 3.54 -1.58 1.61
C TRP A 21 4.66 -1.24 2.61
N ARG A 22 4.47 -1.47 3.92
CA ARG A 22 5.50 -1.21 4.93
C ARG A 22 6.55 -2.30 4.95
N ARG A 23 7.83 -1.92 5.01
CA ARG A 23 8.97 -2.85 5.17
C ARG A 23 8.88 -3.75 6.42
N LYS A 24 8.13 -3.32 7.44
CA LYS A 24 7.91 -4.06 8.70
C LYS A 24 6.60 -4.86 8.73
N HIS A 25 5.79 -4.80 7.67
CA HIS A 25 4.57 -5.59 7.59
C HIS A 25 4.88 -7.10 7.62
N PRO A 26 4.03 -7.95 8.22
CA PRO A 26 4.19 -9.40 8.13
C PRO A 26 4.25 -9.90 6.69
N ALA A 27 5.33 -10.60 6.32
CA ALA A 27 5.45 -11.21 5.00
C ALA A 27 4.34 -12.24 4.76
N GLY A 28 3.80 -12.28 3.54
CA GLY A 28 2.70 -13.17 3.15
C GLY A 28 1.31 -12.84 3.70
N TRP A 29 1.15 -11.85 4.59
CA TRP A 29 -0.15 -11.52 5.19
C TRP A 29 -0.97 -10.51 4.36
N LEU A 30 -1.33 -10.88 3.14
CA LEU A 30 -1.94 -9.96 2.16
C LEU A 30 -3.47 -10.10 2.03
N GLY A 31 -4.15 -10.67 3.02
CA GLY A 31 -5.61 -10.83 2.97
C GLY A 31 -6.11 -11.78 1.89
N GLY A 32 -5.29 -12.76 1.47
CA GLY A 32 -5.63 -13.75 0.45
C GLY A 32 -5.22 -13.38 -0.98
N TYR A 33 -4.77 -12.15 -1.20
CA TYR A 33 -4.24 -11.68 -2.49
C TYR A 33 -2.79 -12.12 -2.70
N GLN A 34 -2.38 -12.25 -3.96
CA GLN A 34 -0.98 -12.50 -4.30
C GLN A 34 -0.18 -11.19 -4.28
N PRO A 35 1.11 -11.20 -3.90
CA PRO A 35 1.95 -10.00 -3.93
C PRO A 35 2.00 -9.31 -5.30
N GLU A 36 1.93 -10.09 -6.38
CA GLU A 36 1.93 -9.61 -7.75
C GLU A 36 0.68 -8.79 -8.09
N ASP A 37 -0.46 -9.05 -7.43
CA ASP A 37 -1.69 -8.30 -7.67
C ASP A 37 -1.51 -6.84 -7.24
N PHE A 38 -0.85 -6.61 -6.09
CA PHE A 38 -0.55 -5.27 -5.58
C PHE A 38 0.40 -4.52 -6.51
N THR A 39 1.50 -5.15 -6.90
CA THR A 39 2.53 -4.48 -7.72
C THR A 39 2.01 -4.22 -9.13
N LYS A 40 1.28 -5.15 -9.76
CA LYS A 40 0.64 -4.92 -11.07
C LYS A 40 -0.34 -3.77 -11.01
N GLN A 41 -1.20 -3.73 -9.99
CA GLN A 41 -2.20 -2.66 -9.86
C GLN A 41 -1.55 -1.27 -9.79
N ILE A 42 -0.41 -1.14 -9.12
CA ILE A 42 0.30 0.15 -9.04
C ILE A 42 1.14 0.46 -10.28
N GLN A 43 1.89 -0.51 -10.79
CA GLN A 43 2.81 -0.28 -11.91
C GLN A 43 2.06 0.02 -13.22
N PHE A 44 0.89 -0.59 -13.41
CA PHE A 44 0.09 -0.46 -14.63
C PHE A 44 -1.12 0.46 -14.49
N ASP A 45 -1.07 1.43 -13.57
CA ASP A 45 -2.13 2.43 -13.38
C ASP A 45 -3.53 1.80 -13.24
N GLY A 46 -3.64 0.71 -12.47
CA GLY A 46 -4.92 0.10 -12.13
C GLY A 46 -5.78 0.98 -11.21
N PRO A 47 -7.00 0.54 -10.87
CA PRO A 47 -7.91 1.32 -10.02
C PRO A 47 -7.25 1.75 -8.70
N PRO A 48 -7.57 2.94 -8.15
CA PRO A 48 -6.98 3.39 -6.88
C PRO A 48 -7.20 2.37 -5.76
N LEU A 49 -6.14 2.07 -5.02
CA LEU A 49 -6.23 1.18 -3.87
C LEU A 49 -6.85 1.92 -2.68
N PRO A 50 -7.98 1.45 -2.13
CA PRO A 50 -8.53 2.01 -0.91
C PRO A 50 -7.66 1.66 0.29
N CYS A 51 -7.63 2.51 1.31
CA CYS A 51 -7.07 2.11 2.61
C CYS A 51 -8.03 1.13 3.28
N HIS A 52 -7.58 -0.08 3.60
CA HIS A 52 -8.46 -1.08 4.23
C HIS A 52 -8.99 -0.67 5.61
N LYS A 53 -8.32 0.29 6.29
CA LYS A 53 -8.79 0.87 7.56
C LYS A 53 -9.94 1.87 7.38
N THR A 54 -10.23 2.28 6.15
CA THR A 54 -11.27 3.28 5.83
C THR A 54 -12.42 2.70 5.01
N ILE A 55 -12.39 1.39 4.74
CA ILE A 55 -13.51 0.63 4.19
C ILE A 55 -14.49 0.36 5.34
N LEU A 56 -15.75 0.73 5.15
CA LEU A 56 -16.81 0.42 6.10
C LEU A 56 -17.12 -1.10 6.10
N GLY A 57 -17.57 -1.64 7.23
CA GLY A 57 -17.78 -3.09 7.41
C GLY A 57 -18.85 -3.71 6.50
N ASP A 58 -19.66 -2.90 5.83
CA ASP A 58 -20.61 -3.30 4.79
C ASP A 58 -19.99 -3.35 3.38
N GLY A 59 -18.71 -2.98 3.25
CA GLY A 59 -17.95 -3.00 2.00
C GLY A 59 -18.36 -1.92 1.00
N THR A 60 -19.25 -0.99 1.38
CA THR A 60 -19.91 -0.12 0.39
C THR A 60 -19.12 1.13 0.04
N GLU A 61 -18.26 1.64 0.94
CA GLU A 61 -17.52 2.87 0.67
C GLU A 61 -16.12 2.88 1.29
N ALA A 62 -15.11 3.00 0.43
CA ALA A 62 -13.76 3.36 0.83
C ALA A 62 -13.64 4.88 0.95
N ARG A 63 -13.38 5.39 2.16
CA ARG A 63 -13.33 6.84 2.39
C ARG A 63 -11.99 7.47 1.99
N ALA A 64 -10.99 6.66 1.66
CA ALA A 64 -9.65 7.18 1.39
C ALA A 64 -8.79 6.26 0.52
N MET A 65 -7.87 6.87 -0.22
CA MET A 65 -6.77 6.13 -0.86
C MET A 65 -5.74 5.63 0.14
N CYS A 66 -5.08 4.53 -0.21
CA CYS A 66 -3.99 3.94 0.57
C CYS A 66 -2.73 4.81 0.49
N ALA A 67 -2.40 5.47 1.61
CA ALA A 67 -1.19 6.29 1.73
C ALA A 67 0.09 5.50 1.41
N GLY A 68 0.20 4.24 1.87
CA GLY A 68 1.37 3.42 1.58
C GLY A 68 1.54 3.10 0.10
N ALA A 69 0.42 2.92 -0.64
CA ALA A 69 0.47 2.71 -2.08
C ALA A 69 0.93 3.98 -2.82
N LEU A 70 0.42 5.14 -2.41
CA LEU A 70 0.82 6.44 -2.97
C LEU A 70 2.29 6.76 -2.67
N ILE A 71 2.76 6.45 -1.46
CA ILE A 71 4.17 6.61 -1.07
C ILE A 71 5.04 5.65 -1.89
N PHE A 72 4.62 4.39 -2.07
CA PHE A 72 5.32 3.44 -2.94
C PHE A 72 5.43 3.98 -4.38
N MET A 73 4.34 4.54 -4.93
CA MET A 73 4.39 5.21 -6.23
C MET A 73 5.41 6.36 -6.26
N LYS A 74 5.37 7.27 -5.29
CA LYS A 74 6.34 8.38 -5.19
C LYS A 74 7.78 7.87 -5.07
N ASN A 75 8.02 6.85 -4.25
CA ASN A 75 9.33 6.24 -4.05
C ASN A 75 9.88 5.65 -5.36
N SER A 76 9.03 5.04 -6.19
CA SER A 76 9.40 4.48 -7.49
C SER A 76 9.40 5.51 -8.64
N CYS A 77 9.24 6.81 -8.36
CA CYS A 77 9.04 7.86 -9.37
C CYS A 77 7.85 7.57 -10.33
N LYS A 78 6.84 6.84 -9.87
CA LYS A 78 5.64 6.49 -10.64
C LYS A 78 4.58 7.58 -10.50
N GLY A 79 4.14 8.12 -11.64
CA GLY A 79 2.99 9.04 -11.70
C GLY A 79 1.66 8.31 -11.50
N ALA A 80 0.63 9.06 -11.14
CA ALA A 80 -0.72 8.55 -10.89
C ALA A 80 -1.65 8.89 -12.06
N ASN A 81 -1.58 8.11 -13.15
CA ASN A 81 -2.22 8.49 -14.42
C ASN A 81 -3.66 8.01 -14.57
N HIS A 82 -4.14 7.12 -13.70
CA HIS A 82 -5.52 6.65 -13.77
C HIS A 82 -6.49 7.80 -13.38
N PRO A 83 -7.61 8.00 -14.10
CA PRO A 83 -8.49 9.17 -13.96
C PRO A 83 -8.97 9.40 -12.53
N ASP A 84 -9.19 8.30 -11.79
CA ASP A 84 -9.69 8.36 -10.41
C ASP A 84 -8.62 8.71 -9.36
N TYR A 85 -7.33 8.83 -9.72
CA TYR A 85 -6.29 9.27 -8.77
C TYR A 85 -6.36 10.78 -8.47
N GLY A 86 -6.80 11.60 -9.43
CA GLY A 86 -6.79 13.05 -9.30
C GLY A 86 -5.45 13.59 -8.78
N HIS A 87 -5.48 14.30 -7.64
CA HIS A 87 -4.30 14.87 -6.97
C HIS A 87 -3.83 14.04 -5.77
N ALA A 88 -4.20 12.77 -5.67
CA ALA A 88 -3.90 11.97 -4.48
C ALA A 88 -2.39 11.81 -4.23
N LEU A 89 -1.58 11.74 -5.28
CA LEU A 89 -0.13 11.62 -5.14
C LEU A 89 0.48 12.85 -4.45
N ASP A 90 -0.11 14.04 -4.62
CA ASP A 90 0.34 15.30 -4.00
C ASP A 90 0.08 15.34 -2.49
N THR A 91 -0.66 14.37 -1.93
CA THR A 91 -1.07 14.35 -0.52
C THR A 91 -0.08 13.65 0.42
N VAL A 92 0.91 12.95 -0.13
CA VAL A 92 1.93 12.18 0.62
C VAL A 92 3.33 12.63 0.22
N GLU A 93 4.34 12.34 1.04
CA GLU A 93 5.76 12.56 0.68
C GLU A 93 6.47 11.23 0.41
N MET A 94 7.63 11.28 -0.23
CA MET A 94 8.50 10.09 -0.33
C MET A 94 8.94 9.64 1.06
N ASP A 95 9.01 8.32 1.25
CA ASP A 95 9.50 7.67 2.47
C ASP A 95 10.02 6.27 2.11
N THR A 96 11.30 6.19 1.74
CA THR A 96 11.97 4.93 1.40
C THR A 96 12.42 4.15 2.64
N GLU A 97 12.36 4.75 3.82
CA GLU A 97 12.75 4.12 5.09
C GLU A 97 11.65 3.18 5.60
N THR A 98 10.38 3.59 5.49
CA THR A 98 9.25 2.82 6.03
C THR A 98 8.48 2.03 4.98
N VAL A 99 8.42 2.54 3.73
CA VAL A 99 7.72 1.93 2.60
C VAL A 99 8.73 1.39 1.59
N PHE A 100 8.39 0.27 0.95
CA PHE A 100 9.22 -0.28 -0.12
C PHE A 100 9.43 0.76 -1.24
N GLN A 101 10.57 0.69 -1.91
CA GLN A 101 10.85 1.59 -3.03
C GLN A 101 10.54 0.94 -4.38
N TRP A 102 10.79 -0.36 -4.51
CA TRP A 102 10.72 -1.07 -5.78
C TRP A 102 9.84 -2.31 -5.69
N ALA A 103 9.28 -2.72 -6.83
CA ALA A 103 8.35 -3.85 -6.88
C ALA A 103 9.04 -5.17 -6.49
N ASP A 104 10.29 -5.38 -6.89
CA ASP A 104 11.10 -6.53 -6.49
C ASP A 104 11.32 -6.58 -4.97
N GLU A 105 11.57 -5.46 -4.28
CA GLU A 105 11.67 -5.43 -2.81
C GLU A 105 10.37 -5.91 -2.14
N PHE A 106 9.21 -5.45 -2.66
CA PHE A 106 7.91 -5.86 -2.16
C PHE A 106 7.67 -7.36 -2.40
N LEU A 107 7.95 -7.83 -3.62
CA LEU A 107 7.77 -9.23 -4.01
C LEU A 107 8.69 -10.16 -3.21
N GLU A 108 9.97 -9.82 -3.08
CA GLU A 108 10.95 -10.60 -2.30
C GLU A 108 10.49 -10.75 -0.84
N HIS A 109 10.05 -9.64 -0.22
CA HIS A 109 9.56 -9.68 1.15
C HIS A 109 8.31 -10.54 1.29
N HIS A 110 7.29 -10.34 0.45
CA HIS A 110 6.01 -11.02 0.62
C HIS A 110 5.98 -12.46 0.11
N ASN A 111 6.86 -12.84 -0.83
CA ASN A 111 7.00 -14.22 -1.30
C ASN A 111 7.86 -15.10 -0.39
N ASN A 112 8.46 -14.54 0.67
CA ASN A 112 9.29 -15.28 1.62
C ASN A 112 8.80 -15.17 3.09
N PRO A 113 7.60 -15.69 3.41
CA PRO A 113 7.08 -15.66 4.78
C PRO A 113 7.95 -16.45 5.77
N VAL A 114 8.65 -17.50 5.31
CA VAL A 114 9.53 -18.32 6.16
C VAL A 114 10.70 -17.47 6.69
N ALA A 115 11.42 -16.78 5.81
CA ALA A 115 12.54 -15.93 6.23
C ALA A 115 12.11 -14.81 7.17
N TRP A 116 10.90 -14.26 6.97
CA TRP A 116 10.34 -13.26 7.89
C TRP A 116 10.09 -13.85 9.29
N VAL A 117 9.48 -15.02 9.39
CA VAL A 117 9.23 -15.69 10.67
C VAL A 117 10.54 -15.98 11.39
N GLU A 118 11.56 -16.46 10.68
CA GLU A 118 12.89 -16.71 11.23
C GLU A 118 13.54 -15.42 11.77
N LYS A 119 13.46 -14.33 11.00
CA LYS A 119 13.94 -13.00 11.42
C LYS A 119 13.24 -12.50 12.68
N VAL A 120 11.92 -12.65 12.77
CA VAL A 120 11.15 -12.25 13.96
C VAL A 120 11.54 -13.11 15.16
N ARG A 121 11.63 -14.44 14.99
CA ARG A 121 12.07 -15.36 16.04
C ARG A 121 13.47 -15.02 16.55
N ALA A 122 14.40 -14.69 15.65
CA ALA A 122 15.75 -14.29 16.04
C ALA A 122 15.75 -13.01 16.89
N LYS A 123 14.94 -12.01 16.52
CA LYS A 123 14.79 -10.77 17.31
C LYS A 123 14.17 -11.00 18.68
N MET A 124 13.17 -11.88 18.79
CA MET A 124 12.55 -12.20 20.08
C MET A 124 13.47 -12.98 21.04
N LYS A 125 14.55 -13.57 20.54
CA LYS A 125 15.57 -14.28 21.33
C LYS A 125 16.74 -13.39 21.76
N GLN A 126 16.79 -12.14 21.31
CA GLN A 126 17.79 -11.18 21.78
C GLN A 126 17.36 -10.66 23.16
N PRO A 127 18.24 -10.73 24.18
CA PRO A 127 17.92 -10.32 25.56
C PRO A 127 17.65 -8.82 25.69
#